data_AF-A0A2I1M6S7-F1
#
_entry.id   AF-A0A2I1M6S7-F1
#
_cell.length_a   1.000
_cell.length_b   1.000
_cell.length_c   1.000
_cell.angle_alpha   90.00
_cell.angle_beta   90.00
_cell.angle_gamma   90.00
#
_symmetry.space_group_name_H-M   'P 1'
#
loop_
_entity.id
_entity.type
_entity.pdbx_description
1 polymer ?
#
loop_
_entity_poly.entity_id
_entity_poly.type
_entity_poly.pdbx_seq_one_letter_code
_entity_poly.pdbx_strand_id
1 'polypeptide(L)'
;MKIEKNILVRYEKFQRIGFDRVKFKNVRVTEYEINHLISLYQNSYGITKFSYYRKELKSIRIERGGIGRLEIRRENCCNIDCGLYARIDFSPTDILGQNIENFSLEELKDVVVEIKNILYEDYKIEIDISNVIFNYCEINYNYLTTGNTKDFEDPLRTLVRFIPYMKICIDIENHKEKDGYESKTITAQNQRHKITFYDKLKETKKKHKNKEIVIVDENGEILNGSIYRYEHTIKKTDKFKDFFEETNLFNLNEEVFRQKLFLYLEKNLFKPYEKQKLMCRDLLVKAVKKYREKDRRGKEWGSLMISDILIQERQLGYQILFDSDDLLEIVSEVFLKDKNKGRILGYIKRLLCKEPYLYYSKNKKEKVENLVYSIKSQFHDLIK
;
A
#
# COMPACT_ATOMS: atom_id res chain seq x y z
N MET A 1 -24.27 -5.75 -28.03
CA MET A 1 -23.29 -5.52 -26.94
C MET A 1 -23.17 -6.80 -26.14
N LYS A 2 -22.05 -7.54 -26.24
CA LYS A 2 -21.81 -8.70 -25.37
C LYS A 2 -21.42 -8.13 -24.01
N ILE A 3 -22.26 -8.32 -22.99
CA ILE A 3 -21.93 -8.02 -21.60
C ILE A 3 -20.91 -9.08 -21.16
N GLU A 4 -19.65 -8.88 -21.52
CA GLU A 4 -18.55 -9.59 -20.86
C GLU A 4 -18.53 -9.13 -19.40
N LYS A 5 -18.35 -10.07 -18.47
CA LYS A 5 -18.56 -9.89 -17.02
C LYS A 5 -17.79 -8.69 -16.45
N ASN A 6 -18.46 -7.55 -16.29
CA ASN A 6 -17.94 -6.41 -15.55
C ASN A 6 -17.65 -6.82 -14.09
N ILE A 7 -16.53 -6.36 -13.54
CA ILE A 7 -16.24 -6.48 -12.12
C ILE A 7 -16.88 -5.29 -11.43
N LEU A 8 -17.99 -5.54 -10.74
CA LEU A 8 -18.62 -4.56 -9.87
C LEU A 8 -17.89 -4.55 -8.52
N VAL A 9 -17.43 -3.38 -8.09
CA VAL A 9 -16.74 -3.18 -6.82
C VAL A 9 -17.54 -2.20 -5.97
N ARG A 10 -17.89 -2.60 -4.74
CA ARG A 10 -18.57 -1.70 -3.81
C ARG A 10 -17.57 -0.74 -3.16
N TYR A 11 -17.86 0.56 -3.18
CA TYR A 11 -16.96 1.60 -2.69
C TYR A 11 -16.58 1.42 -1.20
N GLU A 12 -17.52 0.95 -0.37
CA GLU A 12 -17.26 0.66 1.06
C GLU A 12 -16.15 -0.36 1.27
N LYS A 13 -16.22 -1.51 0.57
CA LYS A 13 -15.20 -2.58 0.63
C LYS A 13 -13.91 -2.20 -0.06
N PHE A 14 -14.00 -1.27 -1.00
CA PHE A 14 -12.87 -0.68 -1.69
C PHE A 14 -12.07 0.27 -0.80
N GLN A 15 -12.74 1.17 -0.08
CA GLN A 15 -12.08 2.23 0.69
C GLN A 15 -11.61 1.76 2.07
N ARG A 16 -12.13 0.66 2.63
CA ARG A 16 -11.65 0.15 3.93
C ARG A 16 -10.18 -0.25 3.88
N ILE A 17 -9.47 -0.06 4.99
CA ILE A 17 -8.15 -0.69 5.19
C ILE A 17 -8.36 -2.18 5.51
N GLY A 18 -7.57 -3.06 4.91
CA GLY A 18 -7.73 -4.51 5.11
C GLY A 18 -6.62 -5.33 4.47
N PHE A 19 -6.82 -6.64 4.42
CA PHE A 19 -5.86 -7.60 3.88
C PHE A 19 -6.06 -7.84 2.39
N ASP A 20 -4.96 -8.03 1.68
CA ASP A 20 -4.93 -8.69 0.37
C ASP A 20 -4.17 -10.00 0.53
N ARG A 21 -2.92 -10.12 0.08
CA ARG A 21 -2.23 -11.40 0.23
C ARG A 21 -1.82 -11.70 1.68
N VAL A 22 -2.10 -12.91 2.11
CA VAL A 22 -1.71 -13.42 3.42
C VAL A 22 -0.99 -14.77 3.31
N LYS A 23 -0.09 -15.05 4.25
CA LYS A 23 0.48 -16.38 4.43
C LYS A 23 0.42 -16.78 5.88
N PHE A 24 -0.14 -17.95 6.12
CA PHE A 24 -0.24 -18.57 7.42
C PHE A 24 0.66 -19.80 7.53
N LYS A 25 1.03 -20.12 8.77
CA LYS A 25 1.75 -21.35 9.15
C LYS A 25 1.24 -21.88 10.48
N ASN A 26 1.85 -22.97 10.94
CA ASN A 26 1.54 -23.63 12.21
C ASN A 26 0.12 -24.23 12.26
N VAL A 27 -0.37 -24.65 11.09
CA VAL A 27 -1.64 -25.35 10.92
C VAL A 27 -1.33 -26.84 10.92
N ARG A 28 -1.70 -27.56 11.97
CA ARG A 28 -1.33 -28.98 12.11
C ARG A 28 -2.30 -29.85 11.32
N VAL A 29 -1.79 -30.84 10.59
CA VAL A 29 -2.63 -31.89 9.99
C VAL A 29 -2.86 -32.97 11.06
N THR A 30 -4.12 -33.23 11.39
CA THR A 30 -4.52 -34.22 12.40
C THR A 30 -4.79 -35.57 11.76
N GLU A 31 -5.46 -35.57 10.60
CA GLU A 31 -5.84 -36.79 9.88
C GLU A 31 -5.79 -36.57 8.37
N TYR A 32 -5.56 -37.66 7.61
CA TYR A 32 -5.67 -37.64 6.15
C TYR A 32 -5.89 -39.03 5.55
N GLU A 33 -6.61 -39.12 4.43
CA GLU A 33 -6.80 -40.36 3.67
C GLU A 33 -5.86 -40.47 2.47
N ILE A 34 -4.75 -41.21 2.62
CA ILE A 34 -3.70 -41.28 1.59
C ILE A 34 -4.19 -41.83 0.24
N ASN A 35 -5.06 -42.83 0.24
CA ASN A 35 -5.56 -43.45 -1.01
C ASN A 35 -6.44 -42.47 -1.79
N HIS A 36 -7.27 -41.69 -1.09
CA HIS A 36 -8.08 -40.64 -1.68
C HIS A 36 -7.20 -39.56 -2.32
N LEU A 37 -6.16 -39.12 -1.60
CA LEU A 37 -5.20 -38.13 -2.12
C LEU A 37 -4.43 -38.62 -3.35
N ILE A 38 -4.05 -39.90 -3.41
CA ILE A 38 -3.43 -40.51 -4.59
C ILE A 38 -4.38 -40.42 -5.79
N SER A 39 -5.66 -40.77 -5.59
CA SER A 39 -6.67 -40.71 -6.65
C SER A 39 -6.86 -39.29 -7.17
N LEU A 40 -6.99 -38.30 -6.28
CA LEU A 40 -7.12 -36.89 -6.66
C LEU A 40 -5.90 -36.37 -7.43
N TYR A 41 -4.69 -36.81 -7.06
CA TYR A 41 -3.46 -36.42 -7.75
C TYR A 41 -3.41 -36.98 -9.18
N GLN A 42 -3.78 -38.25 -9.36
CA GLN A 42 -3.88 -38.88 -10.68
C GLN A 42 -4.92 -38.18 -11.57
N ASN A 43 -6.02 -37.70 -10.98
CA ASN A 43 -7.08 -36.98 -11.66
C ASN A 43 -6.83 -35.46 -11.78
N SER A 44 -5.66 -34.96 -11.37
CA SER A 44 -5.28 -33.54 -11.45
C SER A 44 -6.27 -32.57 -10.77
N TYR A 45 -6.90 -32.98 -9.67
CA TYR A 45 -7.91 -32.19 -8.95
C TYR A 45 -7.29 -31.08 -8.08
N GLY A 46 -6.55 -30.16 -8.71
CA GLY A 46 -5.85 -29.05 -8.04
C GLY A 46 -4.58 -29.45 -7.28
N ILE A 47 -4.22 -30.74 -7.23
CA ILE A 47 -2.95 -31.18 -6.63
C ILE A 47 -1.82 -31.02 -7.65
N THR A 48 -0.89 -30.12 -7.38
CA THR A 48 0.23 -29.81 -8.29
C THR A 48 1.53 -30.50 -7.91
N LYS A 49 1.67 -30.95 -6.65
CA LYS A 49 2.79 -31.79 -6.19
C LYS A 49 2.30 -32.78 -5.15
N PHE A 50 2.82 -34.00 -5.20
CA PHE A 50 2.47 -35.06 -4.26
C PHE A 50 3.68 -35.98 -4.00
N SER A 51 3.97 -36.25 -2.73
CA SER A 51 5.04 -37.15 -2.31
C SER A 51 4.60 -37.91 -1.05
N TYR A 52 4.78 -39.22 -1.08
CA TYR A 52 4.46 -40.11 0.02
C TYR A 52 5.43 -41.30 0.05
N TYR A 53 5.58 -41.94 1.21
CA TYR A 53 6.39 -43.14 1.38
C TYR A 53 5.70 -44.09 2.35
N ARG A 54 5.59 -45.38 1.99
CA ARG A 54 4.92 -46.40 2.82
C ARG A 54 3.55 -45.95 3.36
N LYS A 55 2.73 -45.34 2.51
CA LYS A 55 1.40 -44.77 2.85
C LYS A 55 1.42 -43.58 3.83
N GLU A 56 2.59 -43.05 4.17
CA GLU A 56 2.70 -41.78 4.89
C GLU A 56 2.87 -40.62 3.91
N LEU A 57 2.05 -39.58 4.08
CA LEU A 57 2.20 -38.33 3.35
C LEU A 57 3.52 -37.65 3.75
N LYS A 58 4.35 -37.28 2.78
CA LYS A 58 5.57 -36.48 3.01
C LYS A 58 5.37 -35.02 2.64
N SER A 59 4.75 -34.77 1.50
CA SER A 59 4.34 -33.43 1.10
C SER A 59 3.23 -33.45 0.06
N ILE A 60 2.35 -32.47 0.11
CA ILE A 60 1.35 -32.21 -0.92
C ILE A 60 1.27 -30.70 -1.17
N ARG A 61 1.06 -30.31 -2.43
CA ARG A 61 0.74 -28.95 -2.82
C ARG A 61 -0.60 -28.94 -3.55
N ILE A 62 -1.51 -28.10 -3.07
CA ILE A 62 -2.84 -27.88 -3.63
C ILE A 62 -2.89 -26.42 -4.11
N GLU A 63 -3.29 -26.22 -5.37
CA GLU A 63 -3.54 -24.91 -5.97
C GLU A 63 -4.94 -24.92 -6.59
N ARG A 64 -5.88 -24.22 -5.95
CA ARG A 64 -7.31 -24.23 -6.35
C ARG A 64 -8.00 -22.93 -5.94
N GLY A 65 -8.96 -22.46 -6.74
CA GLY A 65 -9.89 -21.39 -6.35
C GLY A 65 -10.65 -21.77 -5.07
N GLY A 66 -10.78 -20.85 -4.12
CA GLY A 66 -11.29 -21.13 -2.77
C GLY A 66 -10.21 -21.42 -1.72
N ILE A 67 -9.04 -21.93 -2.13
CA ILE A 67 -7.92 -22.23 -1.22
C ILE A 67 -6.72 -21.31 -1.44
N GLY A 68 -6.49 -20.89 -2.69
CA GLY A 68 -5.22 -20.29 -3.11
C GLY A 68 -4.16 -21.37 -3.27
N ARG A 69 -2.98 -21.18 -2.66
CA ARG A 69 -1.89 -22.16 -2.66
C ARG A 69 -1.66 -22.69 -1.25
N LEU A 70 -1.83 -23.99 -1.08
CA LEU A 70 -1.60 -24.70 0.17
C LEU A 70 -0.46 -25.70 0.00
N GLU A 71 0.50 -25.68 0.90
CA GLU A 71 1.63 -26.62 0.95
C GLU A 71 1.65 -27.31 2.31
N ILE A 72 1.38 -28.62 2.33
CA ILE A 72 1.55 -29.46 3.51
C ILE A 72 2.87 -30.20 3.37
N ARG A 73 3.67 -30.20 4.43
CA ARG A 73 4.91 -30.96 4.50
C ARG A 73 5.28 -31.25 5.94
N ARG A 74 6.16 -32.23 6.13
CA ARG A 74 6.71 -32.52 7.46
C ARG A 74 7.61 -31.36 7.89
N GLU A 75 7.37 -30.82 9.07
CA GLU A 75 8.27 -29.84 9.67
C GLU A 75 9.04 -30.52 10.81
N ASN A 76 10.36 -30.59 10.64
CA ASN A 76 11.29 -30.99 11.69
C ASN A 76 11.97 -29.71 12.19
N CYS A 77 11.36 -29.01 13.14
CA CYS A 77 11.99 -27.86 13.80
C CYS A 77 12.11 -28.14 15.29
N CYS A 78 13.24 -27.78 15.89
CA CYS A 78 13.55 -28.01 17.31
C CYS A 78 12.53 -27.39 18.30
N ASN A 79 11.62 -26.54 17.81
CA ASN A 79 10.67 -25.74 18.59
C ASN A 79 9.19 -26.08 18.27
N ILE A 80 8.93 -27.11 17.47
CA ILE A 80 7.57 -27.52 17.07
C ILE A 80 7.52 -29.06 17.15
N ASP A 81 6.42 -29.62 17.66
CA ASP A 81 6.21 -31.06 17.70
C ASP A 81 6.39 -31.67 16.30
N CYS A 82 7.16 -32.75 16.20
CA CYS A 82 7.37 -33.48 14.95
C CYS A 82 6.01 -33.88 14.32
N GLY A 83 5.69 -33.32 13.15
CA GLY A 83 4.38 -33.51 12.54
C GLY A 83 4.27 -33.00 11.12
N LEU A 84 3.09 -33.21 10.51
CA LEU A 84 2.71 -32.60 9.25
C LEU A 84 2.06 -31.25 9.52
N TYR A 85 2.57 -30.22 8.87
CA TYR A 85 2.03 -28.86 8.99
C TYR A 85 1.69 -28.31 7.60
N ALA A 86 0.55 -27.63 7.54
CA ALA A 86 0.13 -26.85 6.39
C ALA A 86 0.65 -25.42 6.48
N ARG A 87 1.10 -24.92 5.31
CA ARG A 87 1.34 -23.51 5.05
C ARG A 87 0.34 -23.07 4.00
N ILE A 88 -0.42 -22.03 4.33
CA ILE A 88 -1.49 -21.51 3.47
C ILE A 88 -1.00 -20.16 2.94
N ASP A 89 -0.93 -20.00 1.62
CA ASP A 89 -0.58 -18.75 0.93
C ASP A 89 -1.71 -18.43 -0.04
N PHE A 90 -2.46 -17.39 0.25
CA PHE A 90 -3.57 -17.00 -0.60
C PHE A 90 -3.72 -15.49 -0.65
N SER A 91 -4.30 -15.02 -1.74
CA SER A 91 -4.94 -13.72 -1.79
C SER A 91 -6.45 -13.97 -1.74
N PRO A 92 -7.15 -13.53 -0.68
CA PRO A 92 -8.60 -13.57 -0.60
C PRO A 92 -9.25 -12.87 -1.80
N THR A 93 -8.58 -11.83 -2.32
CA THR A 93 -9.04 -11.04 -3.48
C THR A 93 -8.93 -11.83 -4.78
N ASP A 94 -7.91 -12.68 -4.93
CA ASP A 94 -7.78 -13.61 -6.06
C ASP A 94 -8.73 -14.82 -5.96
N ILE A 95 -9.05 -15.29 -4.74
CA ILE A 95 -10.01 -16.40 -4.51
C ILE A 95 -11.39 -16.06 -5.07
N LEU A 96 -11.84 -14.80 -4.93
CA LEU A 96 -13.12 -14.31 -5.48
C LEU A 96 -13.01 -13.74 -6.90
N GLY A 97 -11.79 -13.69 -7.47
CA GLY A 97 -11.53 -13.12 -8.79
C GLY A 97 -11.72 -11.60 -8.88
N GLN A 98 -11.62 -10.90 -7.73
CA GLN A 98 -11.82 -9.46 -7.58
C GLN A 98 -10.63 -8.87 -6.82
N ASN A 99 -9.52 -8.61 -7.52
CA ASN A 99 -8.26 -8.11 -6.96
C ASN A 99 -8.30 -6.61 -6.58
N ILE A 100 -9.41 -6.12 -6.00
CA ILE A 100 -9.62 -4.68 -5.75
C ILE A 100 -10.16 -4.42 -4.35
N GLU A 101 -11.06 -5.25 -3.83
CA GLU A 101 -11.58 -5.13 -2.47
C GLU A 101 -10.52 -5.54 -1.45
N ASN A 102 -10.52 -4.91 -0.27
CA ASN A 102 -9.67 -5.34 0.86
C ASN A 102 -10.50 -6.20 1.81
N PHE A 103 -9.92 -7.16 2.53
CA PHE A 103 -10.64 -8.03 3.47
C PHE A 103 -10.46 -7.59 4.93
N SER A 104 -11.51 -7.67 5.75
CA SER A 104 -11.37 -7.46 7.20
C SER A 104 -10.68 -8.64 7.88
N LEU A 105 -10.32 -8.49 9.16
CA LEU A 105 -9.79 -9.61 9.95
C LEU A 105 -10.84 -10.70 10.15
N GLU A 106 -12.11 -10.33 10.34
CA GLU A 106 -13.20 -11.29 10.52
C GLU A 106 -13.47 -12.09 9.24
N GLU A 107 -13.53 -11.43 8.08
CA GLU A 107 -13.66 -12.14 6.80
C GLU A 107 -12.45 -13.06 6.54
N LEU A 108 -11.25 -12.68 7.02
CA LEU A 108 -10.06 -13.51 6.92
C LEU A 108 -10.16 -14.78 7.78
N LYS A 109 -10.76 -14.69 8.97
CA LYS A 109 -11.06 -15.86 9.82
C LYS A 109 -12.04 -16.79 9.12
N ASP A 110 -13.10 -16.25 8.53
CA ASP A 110 -14.11 -17.02 7.81
C ASP A 110 -13.50 -17.79 6.64
N VAL A 111 -12.63 -17.15 5.85
CA VAL A 111 -11.94 -17.82 4.73
C VAL A 111 -11.04 -18.97 5.21
N VAL A 112 -10.35 -18.82 6.34
CA VAL A 112 -9.53 -19.91 6.89
C VAL A 112 -10.39 -21.09 7.36
N VAL A 113 -11.57 -20.82 7.93
CA VAL A 113 -12.55 -21.87 8.27
C VAL A 113 -13.08 -22.56 7.01
N GLU A 114 -13.37 -21.80 5.96
CA GLU A 114 -13.80 -22.35 4.67
C GLU A 114 -12.72 -23.26 4.06
N ILE A 115 -11.45 -22.84 4.08
CA ILE A 115 -10.32 -23.66 3.63
C ILE A 115 -10.25 -24.98 4.41
N LYS A 116 -10.45 -24.94 5.73
CA LYS A 116 -10.53 -26.16 6.56
C LYS A 116 -11.64 -27.10 6.07
N ASN A 117 -12.82 -26.56 5.79
CA ASN A 117 -13.96 -27.36 5.33
C ASN A 117 -13.68 -27.97 3.94
N ILE A 118 -13.17 -27.20 2.99
CA ILE A 118 -12.81 -27.69 1.65
C ILE A 118 -11.76 -28.80 1.73
N LEU A 119 -10.75 -28.66 2.59
CA LEU A 119 -9.73 -29.70 2.78
C LEU A 119 -10.33 -31.01 3.30
N TYR A 120 -11.28 -30.95 4.22
CA TYR A 120 -11.94 -32.14 4.74
C TYR A 120 -12.88 -32.77 3.71
N GLU A 121 -13.75 -31.97 3.11
CA GLU A 121 -14.79 -32.46 2.20
C GLU A 121 -14.19 -33.04 0.92
N ASP A 122 -13.33 -32.27 0.25
CA ASP A 122 -12.83 -32.62 -1.07
C ASP A 122 -11.55 -33.44 -1.02
N TYR A 123 -10.65 -33.14 -0.08
CA TYR A 123 -9.32 -33.76 -0.01
C TYR A 123 -9.19 -34.79 1.12
N LYS A 124 -10.17 -34.92 2.01
CA LYS A 124 -10.11 -35.80 3.19
C LYS A 124 -8.84 -35.54 4.02
N ILE A 125 -8.52 -34.26 4.21
CA ILE A 125 -7.45 -33.78 5.08
C ILE A 125 -8.09 -32.99 6.22
N GLU A 126 -7.89 -33.44 7.45
CA GLU A 126 -8.30 -32.70 8.63
C GLU A 126 -7.14 -31.85 9.16
N ILE A 127 -7.43 -30.58 9.46
CA ILE A 127 -6.47 -29.62 9.99
C ILE A 127 -6.95 -28.96 11.28
N ASP A 128 -6.02 -28.76 12.21
CA ASP A 128 -6.19 -27.93 13.39
C ASP A 128 -5.76 -26.48 13.09
N ILE A 129 -6.74 -25.59 13.15
CA ILE A 129 -6.60 -24.16 12.90
C ILE A 129 -6.46 -23.32 14.19
N SER A 130 -6.45 -23.95 15.37
CA SER A 130 -6.40 -23.25 16.66
C SER A 130 -5.14 -22.39 16.84
N ASN A 131 -4.04 -22.76 16.18
CA ASN A 131 -2.72 -22.12 16.30
C ASN A 131 -2.21 -21.50 14.98
N VAL A 132 -3.12 -21.09 14.09
CA VAL A 132 -2.78 -20.44 12.82
C VAL A 132 -2.11 -19.10 13.08
N ILE A 133 -0.86 -18.94 12.65
CA ILE A 133 -0.11 -17.69 12.84
C ILE A 133 0.29 -17.02 11.53
N PHE A 134 0.30 -15.69 11.53
CA PHE A 134 0.79 -14.88 10.41
C PHE A 134 2.28 -15.14 10.14
N ASN A 135 2.62 -15.45 8.90
CA ASN A 135 3.99 -15.51 8.41
C ASN A 135 4.31 -14.35 7.47
N TYR A 136 3.29 -13.83 6.79
CA TYR A 136 3.35 -12.71 5.87
C TYR A 136 1.95 -12.10 5.74
N CYS A 137 1.85 -10.78 5.60
CA CYS A 137 0.61 -10.13 5.21
C CYS A 137 0.86 -8.85 4.42
N GLU A 138 -0.05 -8.56 3.49
CA GLU A 138 -0.21 -7.28 2.81
C GLU A 138 -1.45 -6.58 3.37
N ILE A 139 -1.25 -5.41 3.97
CA ILE A 139 -2.31 -4.54 4.48
C ILE A 139 -2.47 -3.39 3.50
N ASN A 140 -3.66 -3.23 2.93
CA ASN A 140 -3.92 -2.37 1.80
C ASN A 140 -4.99 -1.33 2.10
N TYR A 141 -4.85 -0.18 1.45
CA TYR A 141 -5.84 0.88 1.39
C TYR A 141 -5.95 1.37 -0.05
N ASN A 142 -7.18 1.39 -0.59
CA ASN A 142 -7.42 1.98 -1.91
C ASN A 142 -7.97 3.40 -1.75
N TYR A 143 -7.46 4.28 -2.60
CA TYR A 143 -7.87 5.66 -2.71
C TYR A 143 -8.31 5.95 -4.14
N LEU A 144 -9.51 6.50 -4.30
CA LEU A 144 -9.99 6.94 -5.59
C LEU A 144 -9.43 8.34 -5.87
N THR A 145 -8.69 8.49 -6.97
CA THR A 145 -8.12 9.78 -7.37
C THR A 145 -8.89 10.39 -8.53
N THR A 146 -9.18 11.68 -8.40
CA THR A 146 -9.63 12.53 -9.50
C THR A 146 -8.40 13.13 -10.19
N GLY A 147 -8.04 12.66 -11.39
CA GLY A 147 -6.94 13.20 -12.19
C GLY A 147 -5.94 12.17 -12.70
N ASN A 148 -4.82 12.65 -13.25
CA ASN A 148 -3.78 11.80 -13.82
C ASN A 148 -2.89 11.21 -12.72
N THR A 149 -2.71 9.89 -12.72
CA THR A 149 -1.86 9.18 -11.74
C THR A 149 -0.39 9.63 -11.76
N LYS A 150 0.10 10.16 -12.89
CA LYS A 150 1.46 10.71 -13.00
C LYS A 150 1.70 11.86 -12.02
N ASP A 151 0.66 12.61 -11.69
CA ASP A 151 0.78 13.76 -10.79
C ASP A 151 1.01 13.34 -9.33
N PHE A 152 0.75 12.08 -8.99
CA PHE A 152 0.94 11.52 -7.65
C PHE A 152 2.34 10.95 -7.46
N GLU A 153 3.14 10.80 -8.51
CA GLU A 153 4.44 10.13 -8.43
C GLU A 153 5.46 10.88 -7.55
N ASP A 154 5.75 12.14 -7.87
CA ASP A 154 6.70 12.95 -7.08
C ASP A 154 6.25 13.16 -5.63
N PRO A 155 4.96 13.48 -5.36
CA PRO A 155 4.49 13.63 -4.00
C PRO A 155 4.59 12.33 -3.17
N LEU A 156 4.36 11.16 -3.78
CA LEU A 156 4.49 9.87 -3.09
C LEU A 156 5.94 9.44 -2.87
N ARG A 157 6.84 9.69 -3.83
CA ARG A 157 8.28 9.51 -3.63
C ARG A 157 8.77 10.30 -2.43
N THR A 158 8.24 11.51 -2.29
CA THR A 158 8.53 12.39 -1.18
C THR A 158 8.05 11.76 0.13
N LEU A 159 6.77 11.40 0.25
CA LEU A 159 6.21 10.73 1.43
C LEU A 159 7.03 9.50 1.87
N VAL A 160 7.39 8.64 0.91
CA VAL A 160 8.10 7.37 1.15
C VAL A 160 9.52 7.57 1.71
N ARG A 161 10.23 8.63 1.29
CA ARG A 161 11.60 8.91 1.76
C ARG A 161 11.67 9.30 3.22
N PHE A 162 10.59 9.81 3.80
CA PHE A 162 10.54 10.23 5.20
C PHE A 162 10.09 9.12 6.14
N ILE A 163 9.72 7.95 5.63
CA ILE A 163 9.38 6.80 6.45
C ILE A 163 10.66 6.30 7.13
N PRO A 164 10.73 6.34 8.47
CA PRO A 164 11.95 6.01 9.19
C PRO A 164 12.32 4.52 9.00
N TYR A 165 13.63 4.23 8.99
CA TYR A 165 14.19 2.87 8.93
C TYR A 165 13.95 2.05 7.65
N MET A 166 13.36 2.64 6.61
CA MET A 166 13.35 2.03 5.28
C MET A 166 14.56 2.51 4.48
N LYS A 167 15.45 1.58 4.08
CA LYS A 167 16.47 1.93 3.09
C LYS A 167 15.72 2.22 1.79
N ILE A 168 15.92 3.42 1.26
CA ILE A 168 15.30 3.91 0.05
C ILE A 168 15.91 3.14 -1.14
N CYS A 169 15.45 1.92 -1.39
CA CYS A 169 15.44 1.34 -2.72
C CYS A 169 14.14 1.82 -3.36
N ILE A 170 14.15 3.04 -3.91
CA ILE A 170 13.05 3.47 -4.79
C ILE A 170 13.28 2.72 -6.10
N ASP A 171 12.74 1.50 -6.15
CA ASP A 171 12.61 0.77 -7.40
C ASP A 171 11.46 1.43 -8.16
N ILE A 172 11.83 2.29 -9.10
CA ILE A 172 10.92 2.80 -10.12
C ILE A 172 10.94 1.76 -11.22
N GLU A 173 10.08 0.75 -11.11
CA GLU A 173 9.92 -0.20 -12.21
C GLU A 173 9.22 0.49 -13.38
N ASN A 174 10.01 0.97 -14.34
CA ASN A 174 9.51 1.39 -15.63
C ASN A 174 9.28 0.13 -16.48
N HIS A 175 8.06 -0.38 -16.49
CA HIS A 175 7.67 -1.36 -17.50
C HIS A 175 7.64 -0.66 -18.87
N LYS A 176 8.68 -0.86 -19.69
CA LYS A 176 8.69 -0.40 -21.08
C LYS A 176 7.66 -1.19 -21.88
N GLU A 177 6.64 -0.52 -22.41
CA GLU A 177 5.71 -1.06 -23.40
C GLU A 177 5.95 -0.42 -24.77
N LYS A 178 5.69 -1.19 -25.85
CA LYS A 178 5.84 -0.75 -27.25
C LYS A 178 4.91 0.42 -27.63
N ASP A 179 3.83 0.64 -26.89
CA ASP A 179 2.79 1.65 -27.16
C ASP A 179 2.67 2.72 -26.05
N GLY A 180 3.78 3.00 -25.36
CA GLY A 180 4.02 4.27 -24.68
C GLY A 180 3.06 4.68 -23.56
N TYR A 181 3.06 3.98 -22.41
CA TYR A 181 2.76 4.59 -21.10
C TYR A 181 3.45 3.83 -19.94
N GLU A 182 4.23 4.55 -19.11
CA GLU A 182 4.87 4.02 -17.90
C GLU A 182 3.88 4.07 -16.70
N SER A 183 3.59 2.93 -16.04
CA SER A 183 3.04 2.95 -14.68
C SER A 183 4.19 2.88 -13.68
N LYS A 184 4.39 3.92 -12.87
CA LYS A 184 5.45 3.91 -11.86
C LYS A 184 4.94 3.38 -10.53
N THR A 185 5.44 2.21 -10.15
CA THR A 185 5.35 1.70 -8.78
C THR A 185 6.40 2.42 -7.94
N ILE A 186 6.01 2.94 -6.77
CA ILE A 186 6.92 3.56 -5.83
C ILE A 186 7.00 2.66 -4.61
N THR A 187 8.17 2.09 -4.38
CA THR A 187 8.42 1.17 -3.28
C THR A 187 9.47 1.75 -2.32
N ALA A 188 9.27 1.58 -1.02
CA ALA A 188 10.37 1.51 -0.07
C ALA A 188 10.33 0.19 0.68
N GLN A 189 11.50 -0.39 0.92
CA GLN A 189 11.56 -1.66 1.61
C GLN A 189 12.83 -1.84 2.41
N ASN A 190 12.73 -2.70 3.41
CA ASN A 190 13.87 -3.32 4.04
C ASN A 190 13.61 -4.84 4.13
N GLN A 191 14.43 -5.54 4.91
CA GLN A 191 14.30 -6.99 5.10
C GLN A 191 13.00 -7.40 5.83
N ARG A 192 12.31 -6.45 6.46
CA ARG A 192 11.19 -6.68 7.38
C ARG A 192 9.86 -6.17 6.82
N HIS A 193 9.89 -5.02 6.17
CA HIS A 193 8.72 -4.32 5.67
C HIS A 193 8.91 -3.90 4.21
N LYS A 194 7.80 -3.74 3.49
CA LYS A 194 7.73 -3.07 2.19
C LYS A 194 6.50 -2.16 2.21
N ILE A 195 6.65 -0.94 1.72
CA ILE A 195 5.56 -0.02 1.47
C ILE A 195 5.54 0.24 -0.03
N THR A 196 4.41 -0.02 -0.66
CA THR A 196 4.20 0.13 -2.10
C THR A 196 3.07 1.11 -2.35
N PHE A 197 3.28 1.98 -3.33
CA PHE A 197 2.32 2.92 -3.87
C PHE A 197 2.21 2.69 -5.37
N TYR A 198 1.00 2.41 -5.88
CA TYR A 198 0.81 2.09 -7.29
C TYR A 198 -0.62 2.32 -7.79
N ASP A 199 -0.75 2.41 -9.11
CA ASP A 199 -2.02 2.47 -9.83
C ASP A 199 -2.61 1.06 -9.94
N LYS A 200 -3.52 0.73 -9.03
CA LYS A 200 -4.16 -0.59 -8.94
C LYS A 200 -5.10 -0.84 -10.10
N LEU A 201 -5.76 0.19 -10.63
CA LEU A 201 -6.67 0.05 -11.77
C LEU A 201 -5.91 -0.43 -13.00
N LYS A 202 -4.74 0.17 -13.29
CA LYS A 202 -3.87 -0.29 -14.38
C LYS A 202 -3.34 -1.70 -14.15
N GLU A 203 -2.88 -2.02 -12.93
CA GLU A 203 -2.39 -3.36 -12.60
C GLU A 203 -3.48 -4.43 -12.81
N THR A 204 -4.71 -4.15 -12.37
CA THR A 204 -5.84 -5.08 -12.51
C THR A 204 -6.26 -5.25 -13.97
N LYS A 205 -6.29 -4.17 -14.77
CA LYS A 205 -6.57 -4.23 -16.21
C LYS A 205 -5.55 -5.08 -16.98
N LYS A 206 -4.27 -5.09 -16.57
CA LYS A 206 -3.24 -5.95 -17.16
C LYS A 206 -3.48 -7.43 -16.90
N LYS A 207 -3.89 -7.77 -15.68
CA LYS A 207 -4.21 -9.16 -15.27
C LYS A 207 -5.50 -9.67 -15.91
N HIS A 208 -6.52 -8.81 -16.02
CA HIS A 208 -7.82 -9.15 -16.58
C HIS A 208 -8.06 -8.42 -17.89
N LYS A 209 -7.31 -8.81 -18.93
CA LYS A 209 -7.56 -8.37 -20.32
C LYS A 209 -9.04 -8.66 -20.62
N ASN A 210 -9.84 -7.62 -20.91
CA ASN A 210 -11.26 -7.65 -21.30
C ASN A 210 -12.32 -7.54 -20.18
N LYS A 211 -11.97 -7.27 -18.92
CA LYS A 211 -12.98 -6.93 -17.89
C LYS A 211 -12.97 -5.43 -17.60
N GLU A 212 -14.14 -4.81 -17.68
CA GLU A 212 -14.33 -3.45 -17.17
C GLU A 212 -14.52 -3.49 -15.65
N ILE A 213 -13.82 -2.62 -14.93
CA ILE A 213 -13.94 -2.46 -13.49
C ILE A 213 -14.84 -1.26 -13.27
N VAL A 214 -15.97 -1.49 -12.62
CA VAL A 214 -16.95 -0.45 -12.30
C VAL A 214 -17.02 -0.33 -10.79
N ILE A 215 -16.66 0.83 -10.26
CA ILE A 215 -16.77 1.15 -8.85
C ILE A 215 -18.12 1.84 -8.65
N VAL A 216 -18.92 1.35 -7.72
CA VAL A 216 -20.21 1.94 -7.36
C VAL A 216 -20.23 2.36 -5.90
N ASP A 217 -20.85 3.51 -5.63
CA ASP A 217 -21.10 3.96 -4.25
C ASP A 217 -22.26 3.19 -3.59
N GLU A 218 -22.62 3.58 -2.38
CA GLU A 218 -23.70 2.97 -1.58
C GLU A 218 -25.08 3.09 -2.26
N ASN A 219 -25.26 4.11 -3.11
CA ASN A 219 -26.49 4.37 -3.86
C ASN A 219 -26.50 3.70 -5.25
N GLY A 220 -25.41 3.03 -5.63
CA GLY A 220 -25.23 2.40 -6.94
C GLY A 220 -24.75 3.36 -8.03
N GLU A 221 -24.33 4.59 -7.69
CA GLU A 221 -23.77 5.54 -8.64
C GLU A 221 -22.35 5.15 -9.03
N ILE A 222 -22.04 5.24 -10.33
CA ILE A 222 -20.72 4.89 -10.86
C ILE A 222 -19.72 5.99 -10.50
N LEU A 223 -18.71 5.62 -9.74
CA LEU A 223 -17.61 6.49 -9.37
C LEU A 223 -16.51 6.45 -10.44
N ASN A 224 -16.26 7.59 -11.06
CA ASN A 224 -15.20 7.75 -12.06
C ASN A 224 -13.89 8.20 -11.40
N GLY A 225 -12.80 7.48 -11.66
CA GLY A 225 -11.48 7.84 -11.17
C GLY A 225 -10.43 6.76 -11.41
N SER A 226 -9.18 7.06 -11.10
CA SER A 226 -8.13 6.04 -11.04
C SER A 226 -8.03 5.48 -9.63
N ILE A 227 -7.73 4.19 -9.51
CA ILE A 227 -7.52 3.55 -8.21
C ILE A 227 -6.04 3.59 -7.87
N TYR A 228 -5.71 4.31 -6.81
CA TYR A 228 -4.38 4.30 -6.24
C TYR A 228 -4.36 3.46 -4.97
N ARG A 229 -3.34 2.61 -4.79
CA ARG A 229 -3.25 1.73 -3.62
C ARG A 229 -2.01 2.05 -2.80
N TYR A 230 -2.22 2.17 -1.50
CA TYR A 230 -1.19 2.01 -0.48
C TYR A 230 -1.18 0.55 -0.04
N GLU A 231 -0.01 -0.06 -0.02
CA GLU A 231 0.20 -1.45 0.43
C GLU A 231 1.35 -1.48 1.43
N HIS A 232 1.10 -2.02 2.61
CA HIS A 232 2.10 -2.29 3.63
C HIS A 232 2.27 -3.79 3.82
N THR A 233 3.42 -4.28 3.36
CA THR A 233 3.82 -5.67 3.54
C THR A 233 4.60 -5.87 4.83
N ILE A 234 4.21 -6.86 5.62
CA ILE A 234 4.97 -7.38 6.75
C ILE A 234 5.50 -8.76 6.35
N LYS A 235 6.84 -8.90 6.27
CA LYS A 235 7.48 -10.07 5.63
C LYS A 235 7.73 -11.26 6.57
N LYS A 236 7.59 -11.09 7.88
CA LYS A 236 7.93 -12.12 8.89
C LYS A 236 7.03 -12.08 10.11
N THR A 237 6.82 -13.24 10.74
CA THR A 237 6.02 -13.42 11.98
C THR A 237 6.49 -12.59 13.16
N ASP A 238 7.79 -12.56 13.43
CA ASP A 238 8.35 -11.80 14.56
C ASP A 238 8.02 -10.31 14.44
N LYS A 239 7.98 -9.78 13.21
CA LYS A 239 7.66 -8.39 12.93
C LYS A 239 6.17 -8.09 13.04
N PHE A 240 5.33 -9.08 12.73
CA PHE A 240 3.92 -9.00 13.03
C PHE A 240 3.70 -8.96 14.55
N LYS A 241 4.38 -9.83 15.31
CA LYS A 241 4.33 -9.86 16.77
C LYS A 241 4.80 -8.56 17.41
N ASP A 242 5.94 -8.01 16.96
CA ASP A 242 6.47 -6.73 17.45
C ASP A 242 5.43 -5.59 17.33
N PHE A 243 4.48 -5.74 16.40
CA PHE A 243 3.57 -4.70 16.02
C PHE A 243 2.16 -4.86 16.59
N PHE A 244 1.61 -6.06 16.50
CA PHE A 244 0.27 -6.39 16.96
C PHE A 244 0.24 -7.10 18.32
N GLU A 245 1.40 -7.40 18.91
CA GLU A 245 1.60 -8.13 20.17
C GLU A 245 1.06 -9.58 20.20
N GLU A 246 0.30 -9.96 19.17
CA GLU A 246 -0.27 -11.28 18.92
C GLU A 246 0.06 -11.69 17.47
N THR A 247 0.15 -12.99 17.22
CA THR A 247 0.40 -13.59 15.90
C THR A 247 -0.66 -14.59 15.47
N ASN A 248 -1.42 -15.14 16.42
CA ASN A 248 -2.51 -16.07 16.16
C ASN A 248 -3.71 -15.33 15.58
N LEU A 249 -4.17 -15.77 14.41
CA LEU A 249 -5.30 -15.17 13.69
C LEU A 249 -6.57 -15.10 14.54
N PHE A 250 -6.90 -16.17 15.25
CA PHE A 250 -8.16 -16.29 16.00
C PHE A 250 -8.13 -15.56 17.34
N ASN A 251 -6.95 -15.23 17.85
CA ASN A 251 -6.78 -14.40 19.06
C ASN A 251 -6.83 -12.90 18.77
N LEU A 252 -6.65 -12.50 17.51
CA LEU A 252 -6.71 -11.09 17.13
C LEU A 252 -8.15 -10.58 17.14
N ASN A 253 -8.30 -9.37 17.66
CA ASN A 253 -9.54 -8.61 17.65
C ASN A 253 -9.43 -7.47 16.63
N GLU A 254 -10.47 -7.25 15.81
CA GLU A 254 -10.49 -6.23 14.76
C GLU A 254 -10.25 -4.81 15.32
N GLU A 255 -10.86 -4.47 16.46
CA GLU A 255 -10.69 -3.16 17.10
C GLU A 255 -9.23 -2.95 17.52
N VAL A 256 -8.64 -3.94 18.19
CA VAL A 256 -7.23 -3.90 18.62
C VAL A 256 -6.30 -3.85 17.41
N PHE A 257 -6.58 -4.65 16.37
CA PHE A 257 -5.83 -4.64 15.12
C PHE A 257 -5.83 -3.24 14.49
N ARG A 258 -7.00 -2.60 14.35
CA ARG A 258 -7.11 -1.26 13.77
C ARG A 258 -6.44 -0.20 14.63
N GLN A 259 -6.54 -0.28 15.96
CA GLN A 259 -5.85 0.64 16.87
C GLN A 259 -4.32 0.54 16.74
N LYS A 260 -3.77 -0.68 16.76
CA LYS A 260 -2.33 -0.90 16.58
C LYS A 260 -1.89 -0.42 15.19
N LEU A 261 -2.66 -0.75 14.14
CA LEU A 261 -2.44 -0.29 12.77
C LEU A 261 -2.34 1.25 12.70
N PHE A 262 -3.30 1.95 13.31
CA PHE A 262 -3.28 3.41 13.42
C PHE A 262 -2.02 3.92 14.10
N LEU A 263 -1.64 3.38 15.27
CA LEU A 263 -0.45 3.84 16.00
C LEU A 263 0.84 3.73 15.18
N TYR A 264 0.96 2.72 14.32
CA TYR A 264 2.10 2.60 13.41
C TYR A 264 2.04 3.57 12.25
N LEU A 265 0.88 3.75 11.63
CA LEU A 265 0.74 4.74 10.58
C LEU A 265 0.99 6.14 11.15
N GLU A 266 0.51 6.43 12.35
CA GLU A 266 0.80 7.66 13.08
C GLU A 266 2.30 7.85 13.30
N LYS A 267 3.02 6.81 13.76
CA LYS A 267 4.47 6.89 14.01
C LYS A 267 5.32 6.95 12.74
N ASN A 268 4.96 6.21 11.69
CA ASN A 268 5.84 5.94 10.54
C ASN A 268 5.39 6.63 9.25
N LEU A 269 4.16 7.11 9.17
CA LEU A 269 3.61 7.80 8.01
C LEU A 269 3.18 9.23 8.37
N PHE A 270 2.24 9.40 9.31
CA PHE A 270 1.61 10.69 9.59
C PHE A 270 2.55 11.67 10.30
N LYS A 271 3.17 11.30 11.44
CA LYS A 271 4.11 12.19 12.15
C LYS A 271 5.36 12.53 11.32
N PRO A 272 5.98 11.58 10.60
CA PRO A 272 7.10 11.91 9.72
C PRO A 272 6.70 12.88 8.61
N TYR A 273 5.50 12.73 8.04
CA TYR A 273 4.96 13.67 7.06
C TYR A 273 4.74 15.07 7.66
N GLU A 274 4.14 15.18 8.85
CA GLU A 274 3.97 16.48 9.52
C GLU A 274 5.32 17.15 9.87
N LYS A 275 6.28 16.36 10.38
CA LYS A 275 7.64 16.85 10.62
C LYS A 275 8.30 17.35 9.34
N GLN A 276 8.06 16.67 8.23
CA GLN A 276 8.55 17.09 6.93
C GLN A 276 7.93 18.43 6.53
N LYS A 277 6.62 18.63 6.66
CA LYS A 277 5.95 19.90 6.32
C LYS A 277 6.60 21.07 7.07
N LEU A 278 6.85 20.91 8.37
CA LEU A 278 7.53 21.91 9.19
C LEU A 278 8.96 22.17 8.71
N MET A 279 9.73 21.12 8.43
CA MET A 279 11.09 21.24 7.90
C MET A 279 11.12 21.99 6.55
N CYS A 280 10.22 21.64 5.63
CA CYS A 280 10.07 22.31 4.33
C CYS A 280 9.75 23.80 4.50
N ARG A 281 8.82 24.12 5.40
CA ARG A 281 8.46 25.51 5.74
C ARG A 281 9.65 26.27 6.31
N ASP A 282 10.41 25.69 7.23
CA ASP A 282 11.59 26.33 7.82
C ASP A 282 12.68 26.61 6.78
N LEU A 283 12.89 25.68 5.84
CA LEU A 283 13.82 25.87 4.72
C LEU A 283 13.38 27.01 3.81
N LEU A 284 12.08 27.08 3.47
CA LEU A 284 11.51 28.19 2.70
C LEU A 284 11.71 29.53 3.41
N VAL A 285 11.35 29.63 4.69
CA VAL A 285 11.50 30.86 5.49
C VAL A 285 12.96 31.31 5.50
N LYS A 286 13.91 30.37 5.68
CA LYS A 286 15.35 30.68 5.63
C LYS A 286 15.77 31.18 4.25
N ALA A 287 15.29 30.57 3.17
CA ALA A 287 15.58 31.01 1.81
C ALA A 287 15.02 32.42 1.53
N VAL A 288 13.75 32.67 1.88
CA VAL A 288 13.12 33.99 1.68
C VAL A 288 13.84 35.07 2.49
N LYS A 289 14.20 34.80 3.76
CA LYS A 289 14.97 35.74 4.59
C LYS A 289 16.37 36.03 4.03
N LYS A 290 17.11 34.98 3.64
CA LYS A 290 18.46 35.09 3.04
C LYS A 290 18.49 36.04 1.85
N TYR A 291 17.47 35.96 0.99
CA TYR A 291 17.42 36.78 -0.23
C TYR A 291 16.74 38.14 -0.04
N ARG A 292 15.85 38.29 0.95
CA ARG A 292 15.33 39.59 1.40
C ARG A 292 16.44 40.54 1.86
N GLU A 293 17.41 40.03 2.62
CA GLU A 293 18.47 40.85 3.23
C GLU A 293 19.49 41.38 2.21
N LYS A 294 19.62 40.70 1.06
CA LYS A 294 20.64 40.99 0.05
C LYS A 294 20.25 42.03 -1.00
N ASP A 295 18.96 42.24 -1.26
CA ASP A 295 18.52 43.11 -2.36
C ASP A 295 17.30 43.96 -2.00
N ARG A 296 17.54 45.12 -1.37
CA ARG A 296 16.49 46.11 -1.06
C ARG A 296 15.95 46.85 -2.30
N ARG A 297 16.57 46.72 -3.49
CA ARG A 297 16.21 47.50 -4.71
C ARG A 297 15.68 46.65 -5.87
N GLY A 298 15.73 45.33 -5.77
CA GLY A 298 14.80 44.39 -6.39
C GLY A 298 14.88 44.32 -7.91
N LYS A 299 15.45 43.21 -8.42
CA LYS A 299 14.99 42.61 -9.69
C LYS A 299 15.46 41.17 -9.93
N GLU A 300 16.44 40.66 -9.18
CA GLU A 300 17.01 39.32 -9.43
C GLU A 300 16.94 38.36 -8.23
N TRP A 301 16.70 38.86 -7.02
CA TRP A 301 16.71 38.00 -5.82
C TRP A 301 15.63 36.92 -5.85
N GLY A 302 14.47 37.17 -6.46
CA GLY A 302 13.40 36.17 -6.58
C GLY A 302 13.82 34.99 -7.45
N SER A 303 14.50 35.26 -8.57
CA SER A 303 15.05 34.22 -9.44
C SER A 303 16.19 33.46 -8.77
N LEU A 304 17.08 34.14 -8.04
CA LEU A 304 18.16 33.49 -7.28
C LEU A 304 17.63 32.63 -6.13
N MET A 305 16.61 33.12 -5.41
CA MET A 305 15.92 32.37 -4.37
C MET A 305 15.29 31.10 -4.93
N ILE A 306 14.57 31.20 -6.05
CA ILE A 306 13.99 30.05 -6.74
C ILE A 306 15.08 29.08 -7.20
N SER A 307 16.18 29.57 -7.76
CA SER A 307 17.30 28.72 -8.20
C SER A 307 17.93 27.95 -7.04
N ASP A 308 18.19 28.61 -5.91
CA ASP A 308 18.72 27.98 -4.69
C ASP A 308 17.78 26.91 -4.13
N ILE A 309 16.48 27.20 -4.12
CA ILE A 309 15.42 26.28 -3.72
C ILE A 309 15.50 25.02 -4.60
N LEU A 310 15.52 25.18 -5.93
CA LEU A 310 15.61 24.07 -6.88
C LEU A 310 16.92 23.27 -6.76
N ILE A 311 18.04 23.93 -6.49
CA ILE A 311 19.33 23.25 -6.25
C ILE A 311 19.25 22.37 -5.01
N GLN A 312 18.63 22.86 -3.92
CA GLN A 312 18.44 22.09 -2.70
C GLN A 312 17.56 20.86 -2.94
N GLU A 313 16.47 20.97 -3.71
CA GLU A 313 15.65 19.80 -4.08
C GLU A 313 16.46 18.74 -4.84
N ARG A 314 17.28 19.18 -5.81
CA ARG A 314 18.14 18.28 -6.57
C ARG A 314 19.15 17.57 -5.66
N GLN A 315 19.79 18.29 -4.73
CA GLN A 315 20.77 17.73 -3.80
C GLN A 315 20.14 16.72 -2.84
N LEU A 316 18.92 16.98 -2.39
CA LEU A 316 18.18 16.08 -1.51
C LEU A 316 17.64 14.84 -2.24
N GLY A 317 17.54 14.90 -3.58
CA GLY A 317 17.02 13.81 -4.41
C GLY A 317 15.52 13.61 -4.26
N TYR A 318 14.81 14.61 -3.72
CA TYR A 318 13.35 14.68 -3.63
C TYR A 318 12.90 16.12 -3.76
N GLN A 319 11.70 16.32 -4.30
CA GLN A 319 11.06 17.62 -4.25
C GLN A 319 10.78 17.94 -2.78
N ILE A 320 11.40 19.00 -2.30
CA ILE A 320 10.90 19.63 -1.08
C ILE A 320 9.47 20.04 -1.47
N LEU A 321 8.47 19.87 -0.59
CA LEU A 321 7.09 20.22 -0.92
C LEU A 321 6.96 21.75 -1.03
N PHE A 322 7.52 22.32 -2.10
CA PHE A 322 7.42 23.71 -2.47
C PHE A 322 6.20 23.82 -3.38
N ASP A 323 5.03 23.89 -2.75
CA ASP A 323 3.89 24.43 -3.48
C ASP A 323 4.13 25.92 -3.73
N SER A 324 3.83 26.37 -4.95
CA SER A 324 3.78 27.78 -5.28
C SER A 324 2.96 28.60 -4.27
N ASP A 325 1.90 28.03 -3.72
CA ASP A 325 1.04 28.69 -2.76
C ASP A 325 1.70 28.83 -1.39
N ASP A 326 2.44 27.81 -0.92
CA ASP A 326 3.22 27.88 0.33
C ASP A 326 4.31 28.95 0.26
N LEU A 327 4.99 29.07 -0.89
CA LEU A 327 5.98 30.12 -1.10
C LEU A 327 5.33 31.51 -1.06
N LEU A 328 4.16 31.67 -1.68
CA LEU A 328 3.43 32.95 -1.68
C LEU A 328 2.93 33.31 -0.27
N GLU A 329 2.48 32.34 0.52
CA GLU A 329 2.12 32.52 1.92
C GLU A 329 3.33 33.00 2.75
N ILE A 330 4.46 32.30 2.64
CA ILE A 330 5.67 32.64 3.40
C ILE A 330 6.23 34.00 2.98
N VAL A 331 6.22 34.33 1.69
CA VAL A 331 6.55 35.69 1.23
C VAL A 331 5.57 36.69 1.84
N SER A 332 4.27 36.42 1.82
CA SER A 332 3.26 37.31 2.41
C SER A 332 3.51 37.57 3.91
N GLU A 333 3.96 36.55 4.65
CA GLU A 333 4.32 36.61 6.06
C GLU A 333 5.63 37.35 6.32
N VAL A 334 6.70 36.99 5.60
CA VAL A 334 8.04 37.59 5.80
C VAL A 334 8.02 39.08 5.42
N PHE A 335 7.19 39.46 4.45
CA PHE A 335 7.01 40.84 4.00
C PHE A 335 5.76 41.51 4.58
N LEU A 336 5.17 40.99 5.68
CA LEU A 336 3.91 41.48 6.25
C LEU A 336 3.89 42.99 6.53
N LYS A 337 5.03 43.56 6.95
CA LYS A 337 5.19 44.99 7.26
C LYS A 337 5.85 45.81 6.12
N ASP A 338 6.08 45.21 4.95
CA ASP A 338 6.74 45.88 3.82
C ASP A 338 5.73 46.66 2.96
N LYS A 339 5.99 47.95 2.72
CA LYS A 339 5.12 48.81 1.89
C LYS A 339 5.01 48.34 0.43
N ASN A 340 5.98 47.57 -0.06
CA ASN A 340 6.02 47.04 -1.42
C ASN A 340 5.53 45.59 -1.53
N LYS A 341 4.99 44.99 -0.45
CA LYS A 341 4.52 43.59 -0.40
C LYS A 341 3.71 43.17 -1.64
N GLY A 342 2.72 43.97 -2.06
CA GLY A 342 1.89 43.66 -3.22
C GLY A 342 2.69 43.57 -4.53
N ARG A 343 3.68 44.44 -4.73
CA ARG A 343 4.57 44.41 -5.90
C ARG A 343 5.49 43.19 -5.88
N ILE A 344 6.01 42.83 -4.70
CA ILE A 344 6.87 41.65 -4.50
C ILE A 344 6.09 40.37 -4.79
N LEU A 345 4.90 40.21 -4.22
CA LEU A 345 4.01 39.07 -4.48
C LEU A 345 3.66 38.97 -5.97
N GLY A 346 3.31 40.09 -6.61
CA GLY A 346 3.02 40.12 -8.04
C GLY A 346 4.23 39.75 -8.92
N TYR A 347 5.44 40.12 -8.51
CA TYR A 347 6.67 39.71 -9.20
C TYR A 347 6.93 38.21 -9.07
N ILE A 348 6.82 37.64 -7.86
CA ILE A 348 7.01 36.20 -7.62
C ILE A 348 5.95 35.38 -8.36
N LYS A 349 4.67 35.78 -8.31
CA LYS A 349 3.61 35.13 -9.09
C LYS A 349 3.97 35.06 -10.58
N ARG A 350 4.47 36.16 -11.16
CA ARG A 350 4.89 36.18 -12.57
C ARG A 350 6.11 35.31 -12.85
N LEU A 351 7.06 35.20 -11.92
CA LEU A 351 8.19 34.26 -12.07
C LEU A 351 7.72 32.81 -12.04
N LEU A 352 6.85 32.45 -11.10
CA LEU A 352 6.27 31.11 -10.99
C LEU A 352 5.49 30.71 -12.25
N CYS A 353 4.83 31.66 -12.93
CA CYS A 353 4.16 31.40 -14.20
C CYS A 353 5.10 31.25 -15.40
N LYS A 354 6.33 31.79 -15.34
CA LYS A 354 7.30 31.78 -16.44
C LYS A 354 8.21 30.55 -16.43
N GLU A 355 8.47 30.00 -15.26
CA GLU A 355 9.32 28.82 -15.07
C GLU A 355 8.45 27.55 -15.17
N PRO A 356 8.50 26.79 -16.28
CA PRO A 356 7.61 25.64 -16.49
C PRO A 356 7.72 24.60 -15.36
N TYR A 357 8.92 24.44 -14.79
CA TYR A 357 9.21 23.50 -13.70
C TYR A 357 8.53 23.83 -12.38
N LEU A 358 8.20 25.10 -12.11
CA LEU A 358 7.46 25.51 -10.91
C LEU A 358 5.95 25.35 -11.09
N TYR A 359 5.45 25.43 -12.32
CA TYR A 359 4.07 25.09 -12.65
C TYR A 359 3.76 23.60 -12.41
N TYR A 360 4.78 22.73 -12.54
CA TYR A 360 4.67 21.31 -12.22
C TYR A 360 4.56 21.00 -10.71
N SER A 361 4.72 21.97 -9.79
CA SER A 361 4.56 21.73 -8.35
C SER A 361 3.20 22.12 -7.77
N LYS A 362 2.36 22.80 -8.56
CA LYS A 362 1.05 23.30 -8.13
C LYS A 362 0.10 22.17 -7.72
N ASN A 363 -0.49 22.26 -6.53
CA ASN A 363 -1.42 21.30 -5.93
C ASN A 363 -0.80 19.92 -5.59
N LYS A 364 0.52 19.75 -5.68
CA LYS A 364 1.18 18.48 -5.32
C LYS A 364 1.04 18.19 -3.82
N LYS A 365 1.16 19.22 -2.99
CA LYS A 365 0.97 19.12 -1.54
C LYS A 365 -0.46 18.71 -1.22
N GLU A 366 -1.44 19.40 -1.79
CA GLU A 366 -2.86 19.08 -1.66
C GLU A 366 -3.16 17.61 -2.01
N LYS A 367 -2.56 17.08 -3.08
CA LYS A 367 -2.71 15.67 -3.47
C LYS A 367 -2.20 14.68 -2.40
N VAL A 368 -1.07 14.98 -1.74
CA VAL A 368 -0.55 14.15 -0.64
C VAL A 368 -1.37 14.33 0.61
N GLU A 369 -1.75 15.56 0.93
CA GLU A 369 -2.59 15.87 2.09
C GLU A 369 -3.92 15.13 1.98
N ASN A 370 -4.57 15.15 0.82
CA ASN A 370 -5.80 14.42 0.56
C ASN A 370 -5.60 12.91 0.73
N LEU A 371 -4.51 12.33 0.21
CA LEU A 371 -4.22 10.90 0.41
C LEU A 371 -3.99 10.56 1.89
N VAL A 372 -3.11 11.32 2.56
CA VAL A 372 -2.76 11.11 3.98
C VAL A 372 -3.99 11.29 4.87
N TYR A 373 -4.78 12.33 4.61
CA TYR A 373 -6.04 12.60 5.30
C TYR A 373 -7.05 11.47 5.05
N SER A 374 -7.18 10.99 3.81
CA SER A 374 -8.09 9.89 3.46
C SER A 374 -7.69 8.57 4.12
N ILE A 375 -6.39 8.28 4.25
CA ILE A 375 -5.93 7.13 5.04
C ILE A 375 -6.24 7.35 6.52
N LYS A 376 -5.97 8.55 7.05
CA LYS A 376 -6.17 8.88 8.48
C LYS A 376 -7.65 8.91 8.87
N SER A 377 -8.55 9.29 7.96
CA SER A 377 -10.00 9.34 8.21
C SER A 377 -10.60 7.96 8.47
N GLN A 378 -9.99 6.89 7.95
CA GLN A 378 -10.37 5.50 8.25
C GLN A 378 -10.23 5.12 9.72
N PHE A 379 -9.58 5.96 10.53
CA PHE A 379 -9.36 5.72 11.94
C PHE A 379 -10.04 6.78 12.83
N HIS A 380 -10.90 7.64 12.28
CA HIS A 380 -11.54 8.71 13.05
C HIS A 380 -12.30 8.20 14.29
N ASP A 381 -12.97 7.06 14.20
CA ASP A 381 -13.68 6.46 15.34
C ASP A 381 -12.75 5.91 16.45
N LEU A 382 -11.45 5.78 16.15
CA LEU A 382 -10.42 5.31 17.09
C LEU A 382 -9.63 6.46 17.71
N ILE A 383 -9.81 7.69 17.23
CA ILE A 383 -9.23 8.90 17.80
C ILE A 383 -10.19 9.40 18.87
N LYS A 384 -10.01 8.93 20.11
CA LYS A 384 -10.67 9.48 21.30
C LYS A 384 -9.83 10.54 21.97
#